data_AF-W4QKP8-F1
#
_entry.id   AF-W4QKP8-F1
#
_cell.length_a   1.000
_cell.length_b   1.000
_cell.length_c   1.000
_cell.angle_alpha   90.00
_cell.angle_beta   90.00
_cell.angle_gamma   90.00
#
_symmetry.space_group_name_H-M   'P 1'
#
loop_
_entity.id
_entity.type
_entity.pdbx_description
1 polymer ?
#
loop_
_entity_poly.entity_id
_entity_poly.type
_entity_poly.pdbx_seq_one_letter_code
_entity_poly.pdbx_strand_id
1 'polypeptide(L)'
;MLIVVLAFTAFSFVQAEENTAEQRDCHHECAMKFHKEFHVHLDYYYDLLAEKYAPEHLDQWKEIKKERDLLKKKWKEAKKRGDVEKGDLFNQTWLEEHEKIQEQFSNAVEKRDAEAIRDVLPKLFSHYQKMNETWKKALEASS
;
A
#
# COMPACT_ATOMS: atom_id res chain seq x y z
N MET A 1 -2.77 58.36 45.89
CA MET A 1 -3.15 57.84 44.55
C MET A 1 -1.87 57.40 43.86
N LEU A 2 -1.73 56.10 43.61
CA LEU A 2 -0.57 55.50 42.94
C LEU A 2 -0.98 55.21 41.49
N ILE A 3 -0.35 55.85 40.52
CA ILE A 3 -0.61 55.62 39.09
C ILE A 3 0.25 54.45 38.64
N VAL A 4 -0.38 53.31 38.34
CA VAL A 4 0.27 52.15 37.74
C VAL A 4 0.34 52.38 36.23
N VAL A 5 1.56 52.59 35.73
CA VAL A 5 1.83 52.67 34.29
C VAL A 5 1.94 51.24 33.75
N LEU A 6 0.91 50.78 33.04
CA LEU A 6 0.92 49.54 32.28
C LEU A 6 1.75 49.75 31.00
N ALA A 7 2.97 49.23 31.00
CA ALA A 7 3.80 49.17 29.80
C ALA A 7 3.19 48.17 28.81
N PHE A 8 2.63 48.69 27.71
CA PHE A 8 2.24 47.89 26.55
C PHE A 8 3.49 47.31 25.90
N THR A 9 3.74 46.02 26.09
CA THR A 9 4.73 45.27 25.33
C THR A 9 4.20 45.09 23.91
N ALA A 10 4.87 45.72 22.95
CA ALA A 10 4.58 45.58 21.53
C ALA A 10 4.80 44.12 21.12
N PHE A 11 3.73 43.40 20.83
CA PHE A 11 3.80 42.13 20.11
C PHE A 11 4.24 42.44 18.68
N SER A 12 5.49 42.13 18.36
CA SER A 12 5.93 42.03 16.96
C SER A 12 5.22 40.84 16.34
N PHE A 13 4.20 41.12 15.52
CA PHE A 13 3.64 40.13 14.61
C PHE A 13 4.78 39.65 13.69
N VAL A 14 5.25 38.42 13.91
CA VAL A 14 6.12 37.74 12.96
C VAL A 14 5.25 37.42 11.77
N GLN A 15 5.35 38.24 10.73
CA GLN A 15 4.75 37.98 9.44
C GLN A 15 5.59 36.87 8.80
N ALA A 16 5.14 35.62 8.94
CA ALA A 16 5.70 34.51 8.19
C ALA A 16 5.47 34.82 6.71
N GLU A 17 6.56 35.13 5.98
CA GLU A 17 6.51 35.21 4.53
C GLU A 17 5.99 33.88 4.00
N GLU A 18 4.81 33.92 3.39
CA GLU A 18 4.24 32.83 2.62
C GLU A 18 5.20 32.59 1.46
N ASN A 19 6.11 31.63 1.66
CA ASN A 19 7.00 31.15 0.63
C ASN A 19 6.11 30.42 -0.39
N THR A 20 5.65 31.15 -1.39
CA THR A 20 5.02 30.63 -2.60
C THR A 20 6.10 29.94 -3.43
N ALA A 21 6.66 28.86 -2.87
CA ALA A 21 7.35 27.87 -3.66
C ALA A 21 6.33 27.39 -4.69
N GLU A 22 6.61 27.66 -5.96
CA GLU A 22 5.89 27.09 -7.10
C GLU A 22 5.55 25.64 -6.77
N GLN A 23 4.25 25.36 -6.60
CA GLN A 23 3.72 24.03 -6.47
C GLN A 23 3.94 23.35 -7.81
N ARG A 24 5.14 22.79 -8.02
CA ARG A 24 5.37 21.85 -9.11
C ARG A 24 4.33 20.77 -8.95
N ASP A 25 3.62 20.51 -10.04
CA ASP A 25 2.65 19.42 -10.16
C ASP A 25 3.39 18.07 -10.08
N CYS A 26 3.86 17.76 -8.87
CA CYS A 26 4.59 16.56 -8.49
C CYS A 26 3.63 15.42 -8.11
N HIS A 27 2.33 15.60 -8.32
CA HIS A 27 1.30 14.76 -7.71
C HIS A 27 1.40 13.30 -8.15
N HIS A 28 1.77 13.03 -9.41
CA HIS A 28 1.89 11.68 -9.93
C HIS A 28 3.21 10.99 -9.53
N GLU A 29 4.34 11.66 -9.67
CA GLU A 29 5.65 11.06 -9.38
C GLU A 29 5.85 10.83 -7.88
N CYS A 30 5.40 11.77 -7.04
CA CYS A 30 5.39 11.59 -5.59
C CYS A 30 4.44 10.46 -5.17
N ALA A 31 3.25 10.35 -5.75
CA ALA A 31 2.33 9.26 -5.44
C ALA A 31 2.91 7.89 -5.83
N MET A 32 3.50 7.77 -7.03
CA MET A 32 4.13 6.52 -7.47
C MET A 32 5.30 6.10 -6.58
N LYS A 33 6.13 7.07 -6.15
CA LYS A 33 7.23 6.81 -5.21
C LYS A 33 6.69 6.38 -3.84
N PHE A 34 5.67 7.07 -3.32
CA PHE A 34 5.02 6.70 -2.06
C PHE A 34 4.47 5.27 -2.13
N HIS A 35 3.69 4.90 -3.15
CA HIS A 35 3.17 3.54 -3.31
C HIS A 35 4.29 2.49 -3.40
N LYS A 36 5.38 2.81 -4.10
CA LYS A 36 6.55 1.93 -4.19
C LYS A 36 7.28 1.80 -2.86
N GLU A 37 7.31 2.78 -1.98
CA GLU A 37 7.98 2.61 -0.68
C GLU A 37 7.02 1.98 0.34
N PHE A 38 5.74 2.32 0.24
CA PHE A 38 4.69 1.85 1.14
C PHE A 38 4.47 0.33 1.12
N HIS A 39 4.65 -0.35 -0.03
CA HIS A 39 4.43 -1.80 -0.09
C HIS A 39 5.33 -2.58 0.86
N VAL A 40 6.56 -2.12 1.13
CA VAL A 40 7.48 -2.78 2.07
C VAL A 40 6.91 -2.75 3.49
N HIS A 41 6.33 -1.61 3.88
CA HIS A 41 5.67 -1.47 5.17
C HIS A 41 4.41 -2.34 5.27
N LEU A 42 3.62 -2.38 4.19
CA LEU A 42 2.39 -3.17 4.15
C LEU A 42 2.70 -4.69 4.21
N ASP A 43 3.74 -5.14 3.50
CA ASP A 43 4.15 -6.55 3.54
C ASP A 43 4.63 -6.98 4.93
N TYR A 44 5.36 -6.11 5.63
CA TYR A 44 5.77 -6.36 7.01
C TYR A 44 4.57 -6.32 7.97
N TYR A 45 3.62 -5.42 7.73
CA TYR A 45 2.37 -5.37 8.50
C TYR A 45 1.57 -6.67 8.38
N TYR A 46 1.45 -7.21 7.18
CA TYR A 46 0.81 -8.51 6.97
C TYR A 46 1.56 -9.66 7.64
N ASP A 47 2.90 -9.63 7.69
CA ASP A 47 3.68 -10.63 8.45
C ASP A 47 3.34 -10.61 9.94
N LEU A 48 3.34 -9.42 10.55
CA LEU A 48 3.02 -9.26 11.97
C LEU A 48 1.61 -9.75 12.30
N LEU A 49 0.64 -9.46 11.42
CA LEU A 49 -0.72 -9.95 11.60
C LEU A 49 -0.83 -11.46 11.39
N ALA A 50 -0.13 -12.01 10.40
CA ALA A 50 -0.10 -13.45 10.17
C ALA A 50 0.49 -14.18 11.38
N GLU A 51 1.65 -13.74 11.88
CA GLU A 51 2.29 -14.30 13.08
C GLU A 51 1.35 -14.30 14.29
N LYS A 52 0.56 -13.23 14.45
CA LYS A 52 -0.31 -13.07 15.61
C LYS A 52 -1.65 -13.80 15.49
N TYR A 53 -2.28 -13.76 14.31
CA TYR A 53 -3.68 -14.15 14.15
C TYR A 53 -3.89 -15.40 13.29
N ALA A 54 -2.97 -15.71 12.39
CA ALA A 54 -3.05 -16.86 11.47
C ALA A 54 -1.66 -17.53 11.27
N PRO A 55 -0.97 -17.95 12.35
CA PRO A 55 0.40 -18.47 12.28
C PRO A 55 0.51 -19.72 11.40
N GLU A 56 -0.56 -20.51 11.29
CA GLU A 56 -0.66 -21.67 10.41
C GLU A 56 -0.55 -21.33 8.92
N HIS A 57 -0.80 -20.07 8.54
CA HIS A 57 -0.69 -19.57 7.16
C HIS A 57 0.58 -18.75 6.91
N LEU A 58 1.43 -18.54 7.91
CA LEU A 58 2.59 -17.65 7.82
C LEU A 58 3.59 -18.08 6.74
N ASP A 59 3.92 -19.37 6.69
CA ASP A 59 4.89 -19.89 5.70
C ASP A 59 4.32 -19.83 4.28
N GLN A 60 3.03 -20.12 4.12
CA GLN A 60 2.33 -19.95 2.85
C GLN A 60 2.40 -18.48 2.39
N TRP A 61 2.14 -17.54 3.29
CA TRP A 61 2.22 -16.11 2.98
C TRP A 61 3.63 -15.67 2.55
N LYS A 62 4.67 -16.14 3.25
CA LYS A 62 6.07 -15.87 2.89
C LYS A 62 6.41 -16.36 1.48
N GLU A 63 5.98 -17.56 1.10
CA GLU A 63 6.20 -18.08 -0.24
C GLU A 63 5.42 -17.29 -1.31
N ILE A 64 4.17 -16.91 -1.04
CA ILE A 64 3.38 -16.04 -1.93
C ILE A 64 4.10 -14.72 -2.19
N LYS A 65 4.63 -14.06 -1.14
CA LYS A 65 5.39 -12.81 -1.30
C LYS A 65 6.66 -12.99 -2.12
N LYS A 66 7.43 -14.03 -1.83
CA LYS A 66 8.67 -14.34 -2.54
C LYS A 66 8.42 -14.57 -4.03
N GLU A 67 7.39 -15.34 -4.36
CA GLU A 67 6.97 -15.56 -5.75
C GLU A 67 6.54 -14.24 -6.41
N ARG A 68 5.71 -13.44 -5.73
CA ARG A 68 5.24 -12.14 -6.21
C ARG A 68 6.42 -11.21 -6.55
N ASP A 69 7.46 -11.18 -5.72
CA ASP A 69 8.64 -10.34 -5.95
C ASP A 69 9.48 -10.83 -7.14
N LEU A 70 9.60 -12.16 -7.32
CA LEU A 70 10.22 -12.74 -8.50
C LEU A 70 9.42 -12.40 -9.77
N LEU A 71 8.10 -12.52 -9.73
CA LEU A 71 7.20 -12.18 -10.84
C LEU A 71 7.31 -10.69 -11.19
N LYS A 72 7.27 -9.78 -10.21
CA LYS A 72 7.47 -8.33 -10.44
C LYS A 72 8.79 -8.03 -11.18
N LYS A 73 9.88 -8.70 -10.80
CA LYS A 73 11.18 -8.57 -11.49
C LYS A 73 11.09 -9.07 -12.93
N LYS A 74 10.52 -10.26 -13.16
CA LYS A 74 10.34 -10.81 -14.51
C LYS A 74 9.48 -9.91 -15.39
N TRP A 75 8.36 -9.41 -14.87
CA TRP A 75 7.49 -8.44 -15.54
C TRP A 75 8.22 -7.16 -15.92
N LYS A 76 9.03 -6.61 -15.02
CA LYS A 76 9.83 -5.42 -15.31
C LYS A 76 10.79 -5.65 -16.48
N GLU A 77 11.43 -6.80 -16.54
CA GLU A 77 12.35 -7.14 -17.64
C GLU A 77 11.60 -7.43 -18.94
N ALA A 78 10.49 -8.19 -18.91
CA ALA A 78 9.65 -8.43 -20.08
C ALA A 78 9.11 -7.12 -20.67
N LYS A 79 8.66 -6.19 -19.82
CA LYS A 79 8.18 -4.87 -20.24
C LYS A 79 9.27 -4.02 -20.89
N LYS A 80 10.52 -4.14 -20.45
CA LYS A 80 11.66 -3.45 -21.10
C LYS A 80 11.97 -4.02 -22.49
N ARG A 81 11.78 -5.32 -22.68
CA ARG A 81 11.98 -6.00 -23.98
C ARG A 81 10.82 -5.79 -24.95
N GLY A 82 9.64 -5.46 -24.44
CA GLY A 82 8.42 -5.29 -25.23
C GLY A 82 7.63 -6.59 -25.40
N ASP A 83 7.97 -7.64 -24.65
CA ASP A 83 7.35 -8.98 -24.77
C ASP A 83 5.92 -9.03 -24.23
N VAL A 84 5.54 -8.04 -23.41
CA VAL A 84 4.25 -7.99 -22.71
C VAL A 84 3.44 -6.77 -23.12
N GLU A 85 2.19 -7.00 -23.50
CA GLU A 85 1.26 -5.93 -23.83
C GLU A 85 0.85 -5.12 -22.59
N LYS A 86 0.54 -3.83 -22.80
CA LYS A 86 -0.07 -2.96 -21.78
C LYS A 86 -1.58 -3.22 -21.73
N GLY A 87 -1.99 -4.43 -21.36
CA GLY A 87 -3.39 -4.77 -21.09
C GLY A 87 -3.66 -4.84 -19.58
N ASP A 88 -4.91 -4.63 -19.19
CA ASP A 88 -5.36 -4.91 -17.82
C ASP A 88 -5.37 -6.43 -17.60
N LEU A 89 -4.47 -6.92 -16.74
CA LEU A 89 -4.37 -8.35 -16.42
C LEU A 89 -5.54 -8.85 -15.55
N PHE A 90 -6.26 -7.92 -14.93
CA PHE A 90 -7.32 -8.22 -13.98
C PHE A 90 -8.64 -7.69 -14.52
N ASN A 91 -9.64 -8.57 -14.58
CA ASN A 91 -10.98 -8.19 -14.99
C ASN A 91 -11.74 -7.51 -13.82
N GLN A 92 -12.91 -6.98 -14.14
CA GLN A 92 -13.77 -6.30 -13.17
C GLN A 92 -14.11 -7.17 -11.96
N THR A 93 -14.38 -8.46 -12.15
CA THR A 93 -14.67 -9.39 -11.06
C THR A 93 -13.51 -9.53 -10.07
N TRP A 94 -12.27 -9.58 -10.57
CA TRP A 94 -11.10 -9.63 -9.70
C TRP A 94 -10.95 -8.32 -8.91
N LEU A 95 -11.18 -7.17 -9.56
CA LEU A 95 -11.11 -5.86 -8.91
C LEU A 95 -12.14 -5.71 -7.78
N GLU A 96 -13.38 -6.15 -8.01
CA GLU A 96 -14.44 -6.15 -6.99
C GLU A 96 -14.13 -7.11 -5.83
N GLU A 97 -13.59 -8.30 -6.13
CA GLU A 97 -13.13 -9.23 -5.08
C GLU A 97 -11.99 -8.61 -4.26
N HIS A 98 -11.05 -7.94 -4.92
CA HIS A 98 -9.93 -7.26 -4.28
C HIS A 98 -10.42 -6.16 -3.33
N GLU A 99 -11.27 -5.26 -3.84
CA GLU A 99 -11.84 -4.15 -3.06
C GLU A 99 -12.59 -4.67 -1.83
N LYS A 100 -13.46 -5.66 -2.01
CA LYS A 100 -14.23 -6.26 -0.91
C LYS A 100 -13.32 -6.87 0.16
N ILE A 101 -12.27 -7.59 -0.23
CA ILE A 101 -11.33 -8.18 0.74
C ILE A 101 -10.58 -7.08 1.49
N GLN A 102 -10.13 -6.03 0.80
CA GLN A 102 -9.43 -4.90 1.42
C GLN A 102 -10.33 -4.11 2.37
N GLU A 103 -11.60 -3.93 2.02
CA GLU A 103 -12.60 -3.30 2.89
C GLU A 103 -12.83 -4.14 4.15
N GLN A 104 -13.02 -5.46 4.02
CA GLN A 104 -13.17 -6.37 5.16
C GLN A 104 -11.94 -6.34 6.07
N PHE A 105 -10.75 -6.39 5.47
CA PHE A 105 -9.49 -6.34 6.20
C PHE A 105 -9.30 -5.01 6.94
N SER A 106 -9.56 -3.88 6.26
CA SER A 106 -9.47 -2.55 6.85
C SER A 106 -10.42 -2.40 8.04
N ASN A 107 -11.68 -2.82 7.88
CA ASN A 107 -12.67 -2.81 8.95
C ASN A 107 -12.26 -3.67 10.16
N ALA A 108 -11.73 -4.87 9.91
CA ALA A 108 -11.30 -5.79 10.96
C ALA A 108 -10.12 -5.20 11.77
N VAL A 109 -9.14 -4.62 11.06
CA VAL A 109 -7.99 -3.93 11.66
C VAL A 109 -8.40 -2.70 12.46
N GLU A 110 -9.24 -1.84 11.88
CA GLU A 110 -9.70 -0.60 12.51
C GLU A 110 -10.43 -0.88 13.84
N LYS A 111 -11.30 -1.89 13.84
CA LYS A 111 -12.04 -2.35 15.02
C LYS A 111 -11.20 -3.20 15.97
N ARG A 112 -9.97 -3.55 15.59
CA ARG A 112 -9.08 -4.49 16.31
C ARG A 112 -9.76 -5.83 16.61
N ASP A 113 -10.63 -6.27 15.71
CA ASP A 113 -11.39 -7.49 15.84
C ASP A 113 -10.51 -8.70 15.50
N ALA A 114 -10.05 -9.40 16.54
CA ALA A 114 -9.13 -10.52 16.40
C ALA A 114 -9.70 -11.69 15.58
N GLU A 115 -10.99 -11.96 15.70
CA GLU A 115 -11.65 -13.05 14.97
C GLU A 115 -11.81 -12.65 13.50
N ALA A 116 -12.29 -11.44 13.23
CA ALA A 116 -12.41 -10.95 11.85
C ALA A 116 -11.05 -10.85 11.14
N ILE A 117 -9.98 -10.45 11.85
CA ILE A 117 -8.61 -10.46 11.30
C ILE A 117 -8.18 -11.88 10.96
N ARG A 118 -8.39 -12.85 11.87
CA ARG A 118 -8.07 -14.27 11.61
C ARG A 118 -8.83 -14.81 10.39
N ASP A 119 -10.09 -14.43 10.22
CA ASP A 119 -10.93 -14.94 9.14
C ASP A 119 -10.62 -14.33 7.76
N VAL A 120 -10.18 -13.07 7.72
CA VAL A 120 -9.90 -12.38 6.46
C VAL A 120 -8.48 -12.65 5.94
N LEU A 121 -7.50 -12.90 6.81
CA LEU A 121 -6.11 -13.12 6.39
C LEU A 121 -5.95 -14.29 5.38
N PRO A 122 -6.55 -15.48 5.59
CA PRO A 122 -6.46 -16.55 4.60
C PRO A 122 -7.07 -16.17 3.25
N LYS A 123 -8.16 -15.38 3.24
CA LYS A 123 -8.81 -14.88 2.02
C LYS A 123 -7.89 -13.90 1.27
N LEU A 124 -7.27 -12.99 2.02
CA LEU A 124 -6.28 -12.06 1.48
C LEU A 124 -5.12 -12.83 0.84
N PHE A 125 -4.53 -13.79 1.53
CA PHE A 125 -3.40 -14.57 1.01
C PHE A 125 -3.79 -15.38 -0.23
N SER A 126 -4.95 -16.05 -0.21
CA SER A 126 -5.46 -16.76 -1.38
C SER A 126 -5.66 -15.81 -2.58
N HIS A 127 -6.17 -14.61 -2.35
CA HIS A 127 -6.36 -13.63 -3.41
C HIS A 127 -5.02 -13.14 -4.00
N TYR A 128 -4.00 -12.92 -3.17
CA TYR A 128 -2.64 -12.63 -3.64
C TYR A 128 -1.99 -13.81 -4.37
N GLN A 129 -2.27 -15.04 -3.97
CA GLN A 129 -1.82 -16.24 -4.70
C GLN A 129 -2.43 -16.29 -6.11
N LYS A 130 -3.75 -16.07 -6.24
CA LYS A 130 -4.41 -15.96 -7.55
C LYS A 130 -3.79 -14.85 -8.41
N MET A 131 -3.42 -13.73 -7.81
CA MET A 131 -2.74 -12.63 -8.48
C MET A 131 -1.40 -13.08 -9.08
N ASN A 132 -0.60 -13.81 -8.31
CA ASN A 132 0.67 -14.39 -8.79
C ASN A 132 0.43 -15.36 -9.97
N GLU A 133 -0.58 -16.22 -9.87
CA GLU A 133 -0.93 -17.16 -10.94
C GLU A 133 -1.31 -16.44 -12.24
N THR A 134 -2.10 -15.37 -12.16
CA THR A 134 -2.44 -14.53 -13.32
C THR A 134 -1.19 -13.91 -13.94
N TRP A 135 -0.32 -13.34 -13.12
CA TRP A 135 0.95 -12.77 -13.59
C TRP A 135 1.86 -13.81 -14.23
N LYS A 136 1.92 -15.01 -13.68
CA LYS A 136 2.72 -16.11 -14.20
C LYS A 136 2.20 -16.54 -15.57
N LYS A 137 0.89 -16.80 -15.70
CA LYS A 137 0.25 -17.20 -16.97
C LYS A 137 0.48 -16.16 -18.07
N ALA A 138 0.35 -14.88 -17.74
CA ALA A 138 0.56 -13.82 -18.73
C ALA A 138 2.04 -13.69 -19.14
N LEU A 139 3.01 -13.92 -18.25
CA LEU A 139 4.44 -14.00 -18.65
C LEU A 139 4.74 -15.20 -19.55
N GLU A 140 4.12 -16.35 -19.27
CA GLU A 140 4.29 -17.58 -20.06
C GLU A 140 3.65 -17.46 -21.45
N ALA A 141 2.51 -16.77 -21.58
CA ALA A 141 1.87 -16.51 -22.87
C ALA A 141 2.64 -15.51 -23.76
N SER A 142 3.51 -14.71 -23.16
CA SER A 142 4.34 -13.69 -23.81
C SER A 142 5.77 -14.15 -24.15
N SER A 143 6.17 -15.35 -23.70
CA SER A 143 7.51 -15.93 -23.93
C SER A 143 7.52 -16.85 -25.14
#